data_AF-Q9C7V7-F1
#
_entry.id   AF-Q9C7V7-F1
#
_cell.length_a   1.000
_cell.length_b   1.000
_cell.length_c   1.000
_cell.angle_alpha   90.00
_cell.angle_beta   90.00
_cell.angle_gamma   90.00
#
_symmetry.space_group_name_H-M   'P 1'
#
loop_
_entity.id
_entity.type
_entity.pdbx_description
1 polymer ?
#
loop_
_entity_poly.entity_id
_entity_poly.type
_entity_poly.pdbx_seq_one_letter_code
_entity_poly.pdbx_strand_id
1 'polypeptide(L)'
;MRKLSIRDSLKSFFEPHLHPDNGESLKGTKTEIDEKVKKILGIVESGDIEEDESKRLVVAELVKDFYKEYESLYHQYDDLTGEIRKKVHGKGENDSSSSSSSDSDSDKKSKRNGRGENEIELLKKQMEDANLEIADLKMKLATTDEHKEAVESEHQEILKKLKESDEICGNLRVETEKLTSENKELNEKLEVAGETESDLNQKLEDVKKERDGLEAELASKAKDHESTLEEVNRLQGQKNETEAELEREKQEKPALLNQINDVQKALLEQEAAYNTLSQEHKQINGLFEEREATIKKLTDDYKQAREMLEEYMSKMEETERRMQETGKDVASRESAIVDLEETVESLRNEVERKGDEIESLMEKMSNIEVKLRLSNQKLRVTEQVLTEKEGELKRIEAKHLEEQALLEEKIATTHETYRGLIKEISERVDSTILNRFQSLSEKLEEKHKSYEKTVVEATKMLLTAKKCVVEMKKEKDEMAKEKEEVEKKLEGQVREEEKEKEKLKETLLGLGEEKREAIRQLCIWIEHHRDRCEYLEEVLSKMVVARGQRRSQRA
;
A
#
# COMPACT_ATOMS: atom_id res chain seq x y z
N MET A 1 -146.21 91.21 -92.72
CA MET A 1 -145.40 90.73 -91.57
C MET A 1 -146.25 90.83 -90.30
N ARG A 2 -146.16 89.88 -89.36
CA ARG A 2 -146.18 90.26 -87.94
C ARG A 2 -144.73 90.60 -87.60
N LYS A 3 -144.40 91.87 -87.35
CA LYS A 3 -143.06 92.23 -86.87
C LYS A 3 -142.98 91.82 -85.40
N LEU A 4 -142.48 90.61 -85.15
CA LEU A 4 -141.97 90.24 -83.81
C LEU A 4 -140.89 91.27 -83.46
N SER A 5 -140.92 91.82 -82.26
CA SER A 5 -140.02 92.91 -81.91
C SER A 5 -138.63 92.35 -81.64
N ILE A 6 -137.59 93.08 -82.04
CA ILE A 6 -136.17 92.77 -81.70
C ILE A 6 -136.00 92.62 -80.17
N ARG A 7 -136.87 93.27 -79.42
CA ARG A 7 -136.98 93.17 -77.97
C ARG A 7 -137.44 91.80 -77.45
N ASP A 8 -138.26 91.07 -78.20
CA ASP A 8 -138.78 89.76 -77.79
C ASP A 8 -137.68 88.69 -77.92
N SER A 9 -136.86 88.76 -78.97
CA SER A 9 -135.68 87.89 -79.12
C SER A 9 -134.57 88.25 -78.13
N LEU A 10 -134.30 89.55 -77.92
CA LEU A 10 -133.41 90.01 -76.84
C LEU A 10 -133.88 89.55 -75.45
N LYS A 11 -135.20 89.48 -75.21
CA LYS A 11 -135.74 88.95 -73.97
C LYS A 11 -135.35 87.49 -73.77
N SER A 12 -135.67 86.62 -74.73
CA SER A 12 -135.45 85.18 -74.60
C SER A 12 -133.97 84.80 -74.43
N PHE A 13 -133.04 85.50 -75.09
CA PHE A 13 -131.62 85.18 -75.03
C PHE A 13 -130.97 85.52 -73.67
N PHE A 14 -131.44 86.59 -73.01
CA PHE A 14 -130.94 87.00 -71.70
C PHE A 14 -131.76 86.49 -70.51
N GLU A 15 -132.92 85.85 -70.74
CA GLU A 15 -133.80 85.34 -69.68
C GLU A 15 -133.10 84.37 -68.69
N PRO A 16 -132.20 83.45 -69.11
CA PRO A 16 -131.45 82.59 -68.18
C PRO A 16 -130.47 83.37 -67.28
N HIS A 17 -129.83 84.42 -67.80
CA HIS A 17 -128.92 85.28 -67.04
C HIS A 17 -129.65 86.30 -66.16
N LEU A 18 -130.91 86.59 -66.47
CA LEU A 18 -131.78 87.46 -65.67
C LEU A 18 -132.60 86.69 -64.61
N HIS A 19 -132.55 85.34 -64.61
CA HIS A 19 -133.26 84.48 -63.67
C HIS A 19 -132.73 84.67 -62.23
N PRO A 20 -133.60 84.83 -61.21
CA PRO A 20 -133.18 85.19 -59.86
C PRO A 20 -132.22 84.19 -59.22
N ASP A 21 -132.47 82.89 -59.36
CA ASP A 21 -131.72 81.77 -58.78
C ASP A 21 -130.22 81.81 -59.14
N ASN A 22 -129.90 82.18 -60.39
CA ASN A 22 -128.53 82.33 -60.86
C ASN A 22 -127.85 83.56 -60.23
N GLY A 23 -128.59 84.65 -60.04
CA GLY A 23 -128.11 85.85 -59.36
C GLY A 23 -127.94 85.69 -57.84
N GLU A 24 -128.68 84.78 -57.21
CA GLU A 24 -128.45 84.38 -55.81
C GLU A 24 -127.24 83.45 -55.69
N SER A 25 -127.09 82.49 -56.62
CA SER A 25 -125.92 81.60 -56.68
C SER A 25 -124.60 82.38 -56.86
N LEU A 26 -124.58 83.39 -57.75
CA LEU A 26 -123.40 84.23 -57.99
C LEU A 26 -123.02 85.10 -56.77
N LYS A 27 -124.01 85.52 -55.97
CA LYS A 27 -123.76 86.23 -54.70
C LYS A 27 -123.22 85.29 -53.63
N GLY A 28 -123.71 84.05 -53.57
CA GLY A 28 -123.20 83.01 -52.68
C GLY A 28 -121.72 82.73 -52.92
N THR A 29 -121.32 82.52 -54.18
CA THR A 29 -119.91 82.27 -54.53
C THR A 29 -119.02 83.48 -54.26
N LYS A 30 -119.50 84.72 -54.47
CA LYS A 30 -118.77 85.92 -54.00
C LYS A 30 -118.55 85.87 -52.48
N THR A 31 -119.60 85.69 -51.67
CA THR A 31 -119.43 85.66 -50.20
C THR A 31 -118.48 84.55 -49.72
N GLU A 32 -118.42 83.41 -50.41
CA GLU A 32 -117.47 82.34 -50.08
C GLU A 32 -116.01 82.72 -50.43
N ILE A 33 -115.79 83.52 -51.48
CA ILE A 33 -114.48 84.08 -51.85
C ILE A 33 -114.04 85.15 -50.83
N ASP A 34 -114.95 86.04 -50.46
CA ASP A 34 -114.73 87.10 -49.48
C ASP A 34 -114.29 86.50 -48.11
N GLU A 35 -114.94 85.41 -47.68
CA GLU A 35 -114.54 84.65 -46.48
C GLU A 35 -113.18 83.96 -46.62
N LYS A 36 -112.87 83.36 -47.78
CA LYS A 36 -111.57 82.70 -48.04
C LYS A 36 -110.42 83.71 -48.01
N VAL A 37 -110.57 84.87 -48.65
CA VAL A 37 -109.57 85.95 -48.64
C VAL A 37 -109.35 86.47 -47.22
N LYS A 38 -110.44 86.71 -46.47
CA LYS A 38 -110.37 87.11 -45.06
C LYS A 38 -109.66 86.07 -44.18
N LYS A 39 -109.85 84.77 -44.45
CA LYS A 39 -109.16 83.67 -43.75
C LYS A 39 -107.67 83.62 -44.09
N ILE A 40 -107.30 83.78 -45.36
CA ILE A 40 -105.89 83.81 -45.80
C ILE A 40 -105.16 84.99 -45.15
N LEU A 41 -105.73 86.20 -45.23
CA LEU A 41 -105.16 87.37 -44.57
C LEU A 41 -105.06 87.19 -43.06
N GLY A 42 -106.07 86.58 -42.41
CA GLY A 42 -106.01 86.26 -40.98
C GLY A 42 -104.82 85.37 -40.59
N ILE A 43 -104.50 84.34 -41.39
CA ILE A 43 -103.34 83.45 -41.13
C ILE A 43 -102.01 84.17 -41.40
N VAL A 44 -101.94 84.97 -42.48
CA VAL A 44 -100.72 85.70 -42.85
C VAL A 44 -100.42 86.86 -41.89
N GLU A 45 -101.43 87.60 -41.43
CA GLU A 45 -101.28 88.76 -40.54
C GLU A 45 -101.08 88.35 -39.06
N SER A 46 -101.71 87.27 -38.59
CA SER A 46 -101.57 86.80 -37.20
C SER A 46 -100.16 86.33 -36.83
N GLY A 47 -99.44 85.72 -37.77
CA GLY A 47 -98.11 85.15 -37.53
C GLY A 47 -98.10 83.62 -37.34
N ASP A 48 -99.19 82.92 -37.65
CA ASP A 48 -99.28 81.45 -37.61
C ASP A 48 -98.45 80.75 -38.73
N ILE A 49 -97.51 81.44 -39.37
CA ILE A 49 -96.61 80.94 -40.43
C ILE A 49 -95.17 81.29 -40.07
N GLU A 50 -94.26 80.30 -40.07
CA GLU A 50 -92.81 80.45 -39.80
C GLU A 50 -92.01 81.15 -40.94
N GLU A 51 -92.62 82.09 -41.67
CA GLU A 51 -91.92 82.90 -42.68
C GLU A 51 -91.59 84.31 -42.16
N ASP A 52 -90.50 84.87 -42.71
CA ASP A 52 -90.06 86.24 -42.45
C ASP A 52 -91.21 87.25 -42.63
N GLU A 53 -91.31 88.26 -41.74
CA GLU A 53 -92.36 89.29 -41.84
C GLU A 53 -92.39 89.97 -43.21
N SER A 54 -91.23 90.15 -43.85
CA SER A 54 -91.13 90.69 -45.22
C SER A 54 -91.84 89.83 -46.27
N LYS A 55 -91.77 88.49 -46.17
CA LYS A 55 -92.47 87.58 -47.08
C LYS A 55 -93.97 87.58 -46.80
N ARG A 56 -94.34 87.49 -45.52
CA ARG A 56 -95.74 87.57 -45.06
C ARG A 56 -96.42 88.86 -45.53
N LEU A 57 -95.73 90.00 -45.43
CA LEU A 57 -96.23 91.29 -45.94
C LEU A 57 -96.42 91.26 -47.46
N VAL A 58 -95.44 90.79 -48.24
CA VAL A 58 -95.56 90.65 -49.71
C VAL A 58 -96.73 89.75 -50.10
N VAL A 59 -96.94 88.62 -49.42
CA VAL A 59 -98.08 87.73 -49.65
C VAL A 59 -99.40 88.42 -49.30
N ALA A 60 -99.47 89.16 -48.18
CA ALA A 60 -100.66 89.89 -47.78
C ALA A 60 -101.02 91.03 -48.75
N GLU A 61 -100.02 91.72 -49.34
CA GLU A 61 -100.24 92.72 -50.38
C GLU A 61 -100.71 92.08 -51.69
N LEU A 62 -100.08 90.99 -52.15
CA LEU A 62 -100.51 90.25 -53.35
C LEU A 62 -101.96 89.78 -53.27
N VAL A 63 -102.37 89.25 -52.11
CA VAL A 63 -103.75 88.78 -51.86
C VAL A 63 -104.75 89.96 -51.84
N LYS A 64 -104.36 91.12 -51.29
CA LYS A 64 -105.21 92.32 -51.27
C LYS A 64 -105.40 92.92 -52.66
N ASP A 65 -104.36 92.96 -53.49
CA ASP A 65 -104.46 93.52 -54.84
C ASP A 65 -105.21 92.58 -55.79
N PHE A 66 -104.97 91.28 -55.74
CA PHE A 66 -105.78 90.29 -56.47
C PHE A 66 -107.28 90.39 -56.14
N TYR A 67 -107.62 90.59 -54.86
CA TYR A 67 -109.02 90.74 -54.45
C TYR A 67 -109.66 92.04 -54.98
N LYS A 68 -108.92 93.16 -55.07
CA LYS A 68 -109.42 94.41 -55.71
C LYS A 68 -109.73 94.20 -57.19
N GLU A 69 -108.90 93.45 -57.91
CA GLU A 69 -109.13 93.12 -59.32
C GLU A 69 -110.39 92.27 -59.49
N TYR A 70 -110.58 91.27 -58.61
CA TYR A 70 -111.79 90.46 -58.55
C TYR A 70 -113.06 91.29 -58.27
N GLU A 71 -113.05 92.19 -57.28
CA GLU A 71 -114.20 93.07 -57.01
C GLU A 71 -114.51 94.00 -58.19
N SER A 72 -113.46 94.56 -58.81
CA SER A 72 -113.59 95.46 -59.97
C SER A 72 -114.22 94.75 -61.17
N LEU A 73 -113.87 93.49 -61.41
CA LEU A 73 -114.46 92.64 -62.46
C LEU A 73 -115.92 92.28 -62.13
N TYR A 74 -116.21 91.94 -60.87
CA TYR A 74 -117.58 91.64 -60.43
C TYR A 74 -118.52 92.82 -60.65
N HIS A 75 -118.09 94.05 -60.32
CA HIS A 75 -118.91 95.25 -60.53
C HIS A 75 -119.25 95.51 -62.00
N GLN A 76 -118.31 95.30 -62.93
CA GLN A 76 -118.56 95.45 -64.36
C GLN A 76 -119.62 94.45 -64.89
N TYR A 77 -119.67 93.25 -64.32
CA TYR A 77 -120.67 92.23 -64.66
C TYR A 77 -122.08 92.60 -64.16
N ASP A 78 -122.20 93.10 -62.93
CA ASP A 78 -123.48 93.54 -62.35
C ASP A 78 -124.05 94.74 -63.13
N ASP A 79 -123.23 95.73 -63.48
CA ASP A 79 -123.65 96.91 -64.27
C ASP A 79 -124.14 96.52 -65.68
N LEU A 80 -123.41 95.66 -66.39
CA LEU A 80 -123.80 95.16 -67.71
C LEU A 80 -125.12 94.39 -67.66
N THR A 81 -125.29 93.54 -66.64
CA THR A 81 -126.54 92.80 -66.39
C THR A 81 -127.71 93.75 -66.08
N GLY A 82 -127.45 94.87 -65.40
CA GLY A 82 -128.41 95.94 -65.14
C GLY A 82 -128.84 96.73 -66.38
N GLU A 83 -127.90 97.04 -67.28
CA GLU A 83 -128.16 97.67 -68.59
C GLU A 83 -129.10 96.83 -69.47
N ILE A 84 -128.79 95.54 -69.60
CA ILE A 84 -129.57 94.58 -70.38
C ILE A 84 -131.01 94.51 -69.87
N ARG A 85 -131.18 94.39 -68.54
CA ARG A 85 -132.50 94.35 -67.88
C ARG A 85 -133.38 95.56 -68.20
N LYS A 86 -132.80 96.77 -68.35
CA LYS A 86 -133.56 97.99 -68.72
C LYS A 86 -134.07 97.96 -70.16
N LYS A 87 -133.21 97.60 -71.12
CA LYS A 87 -133.52 97.66 -72.57
C LYS A 87 -134.66 96.71 -72.97
N VAL A 88 -134.84 95.61 -72.24
CA VAL A 88 -135.84 94.56 -72.54
C VAL A 88 -137.29 94.95 -72.19
N HIS A 89 -137.58 96.02 -71.42
CA HIS A 89 -138.91 96.19 -70.75
C HIS A 89 -139.72 97.52 -70.95
N GLY A 90 -139.51 98.37 -71.98
CA GLY A 90 -140.24 99.66 -72.21
C GLY A 90 -141.67 99.65 -72.86
N LYS A 91 -142.52 100.68 -72.70
CA LYS A 91 -143.99 100.80 -73.04
C LYS A 91 -144.38 101.24 -74.52
N GLY A 92 -145.67 101.30 -74.95
CA GLY A 92 -146.17 101.90 -76.26
C GLY A 92 -147.71 101.77 -76.66
N GLU A 93 -148.27 102.56 -77.65
CA GLU A 93 -149.75 102.83 -78.01
C GLU A 93 -150.08 103.35 -79.56
N ASN A 94 -151.17 102.93 -80.35
CA ASN A 94 -151.95 103.45 -81.65
C ASN A 94 -151.43 103.45 -83.22
N ASP A 95 -152.04 103.72 -84.47
CA ASP A 95 -153.33 103.71 -85.39
C ASP A 95 -153.07 104.14 -86.96
N SER A 96 -153.81 104.36 -88.16
CA SER A 96 -155.09 104.14 -89.08
C SER A 96 -154.94 104.86 -90.57
N SER A 97 -155.65 104.99 -91.79
CA SER A 97 -156.79 104.58 -92.82
C SER A 97 -156.69 105.39 -94.25
N SER A 98 -157.41 105.51 -95.48
CA SER A 98 -158.47 105.03 -96.54
C SER A 98 -158.57 106.00 -97.87
N SER A 99 -159.23 106.07 -99.12
CA SER A 99 -160.10 105.45 -100.30
C SER A 99 -160.37 106.50 -101.54
N SER A 100 -161.01 106.54 -102.80
CA SER A 100 -161.70 105.86 -104.05
C SER A 100 -162.22 106.92 -105.20
N SER A 101 -162.81 106.89 -106.49
CA SER A 101 -163.19 106.07 -107.78
C SER A 101 -164.01 106.80 -109.04
N SER A 102 -164.12 106.30 -110.35
CA SER A 102 -165.11 106.52 -111.59
C SER A 102 -164.97 107.62 -112.79
N ASP A 103 -165.59 107.79 -114.06
CA ASP A 103 -166.32 107.13 -115.31
C ASP A 103 -166.85 108.21 -116.45
N SER A 104 -167.43 108.15 -117.76
CA SER A 104 -167.48 107.39 -119.13
C SER A 104 -168.40 107.97 -120.40
N ASP A 105 -168.22 107.62 -121.76
CA ASP A 105 -169.01 107.65 -123.15
C ASP A 105 -169.37 108.94 -124.11
N SER A 106 -169.88 109.13 -125.43
CA SER A 106 -170.48 108.44 -126.72
C SER A 106 -170.76 109.27 -128.14
N ASP A 107 -171.15 108.64 -129.34
CA ASP A 107 -172.00 109.03 -130.63
C ASP A 107 -171.55 109.35 -132.19
N LYS A 108 -172.46 109.57 -133.23
CA LYS A 108 -172.33 109.34 -134.78
C LYS A 108 -173.07 110.24 -135.89
N LYS A 109 -172.65 110.28 -137.23
CA LYS A 109 -173.48 110.37 -138.55
C LYS A 109 -172.75 110.41 -139.97
N SER A 110 -173.43 110.67 -141.15
CA SER A 110 -173.12 110.05 -142.51
C SER A 110 -173.54 110.70 -143.92
N LYS A 111 -172.86 110.27 -145.05
CA LYS A 111 -173.35 109.96 -146.48
C LYS A 111 -173.56 111.01 -147.65
N ARG A 112 -173.07 110.73 -148.91
CA ARG A 112 -173.83 110.53 -150.24
C ARG A 112 -173.36 111.16 -151.62
N ASN A 113 -172.91 110.30 -152.57
CA ASN A 113 -173.06 110.15 -154.07
C ASN A 113 -173.18 111.31 -155.15
N GLY A 114 -172.45 111.20 -156.31
CA GLY A 114 -173.07 111.12 -157.69
C GLY A 114 -172.59 111.94 -158.95
N ARG A 115 -172.12 111.24 -160.01
CA ARG A 115 -172.31 111.40 -161.51
C ARG A 115 -172.01 112.73 -162.30
N GLY A 116 -171.08 112.69 -163.27
CA GLY A 116 -171.32 113.11 -164.69
C GLY A 116 -170.46 114.20 -165.39
N GLU A 117 -169.67 113.79 -166.40
CA GLU A 117 -169.18 114.54 -167.61
C GLU A 117 -168.15 115.71 -167.50
N ASN A 118 -167.32 115.82 -168.56
CA ASN A 118 -166.22 116.78 -168.85
C ASN A 118 -164.98 116.76 -167.94
N GLU A 119 -163.88 116.19 -168.46
CA GLU A 119 -162.71 115.69 -167.72
C GLU A 119 -161.77 116.75 -167.10
N ILE A 120 -161.92 118.05 -167.39
CA ILE A 120 -160.89 119.06 -167.05
C ILE A 120 -161.21 119.85 -165.77
N GLU A 121 -162.45 120.29 -165.57
CA GLU A 121 -162.80 121.09 -164.38
C GLU A 121 -163.25 120.24 -163.18
N LEU A 122 -163.63 118.97 -163.38
CA LEU A 122 -163.82 118.06 -162.24
C LEU A 122 -162.49 117.65 -161.58
N LEU A 123 -161.36 117.66 -162.30
CA LEU A 123 -160.01 117.55 -161.70
C LEU A 123 -159.72 118.71 -160.74
N LYS A 124 -160.20 119.92 -161.07
CA LYS A 124 -160.10 121.10 -160.19
C LYS A 124 -160.95 120.92 -158.94
N LYS A 125 -162.14 120.32 -159.07
CA LYS A 125 -162.98 119.95 -157.92
C LYS A 125 -162.36 118.82 -157.09
N GLN A 126 -161.69 117.85 -157.70
CA GLN A 126 -160.88 116.86 -156.98
C GLN A 126 -159.72 117.51 -156.23
N MET A 127 -159.12 118.61 -156.71
CA MET A 127 -158.17 119.39 -155.90
C MET A 127 -158.86 120.10 -154.72
N GLU A 128 -160.06 120.65 -154.88
CA GLU A 128 -160.77 121.32 -153.78
C GLU A 128 -161.28 120.32 -152.72
N ASP A 129 -161.85 119.19 -153.15
CA ASP A 129 -162.25 118.08 -152.29
C ASP A 129 -161.02 117.48 -151.58
N ALA A 130 -159.89 117.27 -152.28
CA ALA A 130 -158.64 116.82 -151.66
C ALA A 130 -158.03 117.86 -150.71
N ASN A 131 -158.16 119.16 -150.98
CA ASN A 131 -157.71 120.22 -150.05
C ASN A 131 -158.58 120.28 -148.79
N LEU A 132 -159.89 120.03 -148.90
CA LEU A 132 -160.79 119.85 -147.77
C LEU A 132 -160.46 118.58 -146.97
N GLU A 133 -160.19 117.46 -147.64
CA GLU A 133 -159.79 116.21 -147.00
C GLU A 133 -158.40 116.32 -146.34
N ILE A 134 -157.45 117.05 -146.93
CA ILE A 134 -156.17 117.41 -146.31
C ILE A 134 -156.36 118.31 -145.08
N ALA A 135 -157.32 119.25 -145.10
CA ALA A 135 -157.62 120.10 -143.94
C ALA A 135 -158.26 119.30 -142.79
N ASP A 136 -159.19 118.41 -143.10
CA ASP A 136 -159.83 117.50 -142.13
C ASP A 136 -158.84 116.47 -141.58
N LEU A 137 -157.93 115.94 -142.41
CA LEU A 137 -156.79 115.11 -141.97
C LEU A 137 -155.82 115.88 -141.06
N LYS A 138 -155.53 117.15 -141.35
CA LYS A 138 -154.69 118.00 -140.46
C LYS A 138 -155.35 118.27 -139.11
N MET A 139 -156.64 118.57 -139.10
CA MET A 139 -157.39 118.79 -137.87
C MET A 139 -157.45 117.51 -137.02
N LYS A 140 -157.69 116.37 -137.67
CA LYS A 140 -157.62 115.05 -137.03
C LYS A 140 -156.24 114.78 -136.45
N LEU A 141 -155.16 114.99 -137.22
CA LEU A 141 -153.78 114.87 -136.74
C LEU A 141 -153.57 115.63 -135.43
N ALA A 142 -153.88 116.93 -135.42
CA ALA A 142 -153.70 117.78 -134.24
C ALA A 142 -154.46 117.26 -133.02
N THR A 143 -155.74 116.90 -133.16
CA THR A 143 -156.53 116.33 -132.05
C THR A 143 -156.02 114.95 -131.60
N THR A 144 -155.43 114.15 -132.50
CA THR A 144 -154.81 112.87 -132.11
C THR A 144 -153.43 113.03 -131.49
N ASP A 145 -152.68 114.09 -131.84
CA ASP A 145 -151.41 114.42 -131.20
C ASP A 145 -151.65 114.98 -129.77
N GLU A 146 -152.69 115.79 -129.55
CA GLU A 146 -153.10 116.19 -128.19
C GLU A 146 -153.50 114.98 -127.33
N HIS A 147 -154.28 114.03 -127.88
CA HIS A 147 -154.57 112.77 -127.19
C HIS A 147 -153.31 111.91 -126.95
N LYS A 148 -152.34 111.93 -127.88
CA LYS A 148 -151.06 111.23 -127.73
C LYS A 148 -150.22 111.84 -126.61
N GLU A 149 -150.08 113.17 -126.53
CA GLU A 149 -149.33 113.82 -125.44
C GLU A 149 -149.97 113.58 -124.07
N ALA A 150 -151.31 113.58 -123.99
CA ALA A 150 -152.03 113.26 -122.76
C ALA A 150 -151.75 111.81 -122.30
N VAL A 151 -151.86 110.84 -123.22
CA VAL A 151 -151.59 109.42 -122.92
C VAL A 151 -150.11 109.18 -122.64
N GLU A 152 -149.18 109.85 -123.33
CA GLU A 152 -147.74 109.78 -123.04
C GLU A 152 -147.40 110.36 -121.64
N SER A 153 -148.18 111.33 -121.16
CA SER A 153 -148.06 111.88 -119.81
C SER A 153 -148.55 110.90 -118.73
N GLU A 154 -149.73 110.29 -118.92
CA GLU A 154 -150.24 109.24 -118.02
C GLU A 154 -149.31 108.02 -118.00
N HIS A 155 -148.76 107.64 -119.16
CA HIS A 155 -147.80 106.55 -119.30
C HIS A 155 -146.54 106.80 -118.45
N GLN A 156 -146.03 108.05 -118.42
CA GLN A 156 -144.90 108.42 -117.56
C GLN A 156 -145.20 108.34 -116.06
N GLU A 157 -146.38 108.79 -115.61
CA GLU A 157 -146.70 108.78 -114.18
C GLU A 157 -146.98 107.38 -113.64
N ILE A 158 -147.68 106.55 -114.43
CA ILE A 158 -147.90 105.13 -114.11
C ILE A 158 -146.56 104.38 -114.11
N LEU A 159 -145.66 104.66 -115.07
CA LEU A 159 -144.31 104.07 -115.09
C LEU A 159 -143.46 104.46 -113.88
N LYS A 160 -143.63 105.66 -113.29
CA LYS A 160 -142.94 106.03 -112.04
C LYS A 160 -143.45 105.21 -110.87
N LYS A 161 -144.77 105.24 -110.62
CA LYS A 161 -145.40 104.57 -109.48
C LYS A 161 -145.22 103.04 -109.53
N LEU A 162 -145.24 102.46 -110.72
CA LEU A 162 -144.94 101.03 -110.92
C LEU A 162 -143.49 100.71 -110.52
N LYS A 163 -142.51 101.48 -111.00
CA LYS A 163 -141.09 101.30 -110.64
C LYS A 163 -140.83 101.48 -109.15
N GLU A 164 -141.44 102.47 -108.52
CA GLU A 164 -141.36 102.67 -107.06
C GLU A 164 -141.89 101.44 -106.30
N SER A 165 -142.96 100.80 -106.79
CA SER A 165 -143.47 99.56 -106.20
C SER A 165 -142.58 98.34 -106.44
N ASP A 166 -141.98 98.22 -107.64
CA ASP A 166 -141.01 97.17 -107.98
C ASP A 166 -139.70 97.32 -107.17
N GLU A 167 -139.22 98.54 -106.94
CA GLU A 167 -138.06 98.82 -106.10
C GLU A 167 -138.32 98.45 -104.63
N ILE A 168 -139.49 98.78 -104.08
CA ILE A 168 -139.87 98.41 -102.71
C ILE A 168 -140.02 96.88 -102.56
N CYS A 169 -140.69 96.22 -103.51
CA CYS A 169 -140.83 94.77 -103.52
C CYS A 169 -139.47 94.05 -103.72
N GLY A 170 -138.62 94.58 -104.60
CA GLY A 170 -137.27 94.08 -104.83
C GLY A 170 -136.40 94.19 -103.59
N ASN A 171 -136.35 95.36 -102.96
CA ASN A 171 -135.55 95.60 -101.75
C ASN A 171 -135.97 94.68 -100.59
N LEU A 172 -137.27 94.58 -100.29
CA LEU A 172 -137.76 93.70 -99.22
C LEU A 172 -137.51 92.21 -99.52
N ARG A 173 -137.59 91.81 -100.79
CA ARG A 173 -137.29 90.44 -101.20
C ARG A 173 -135.80 90.13 -101.08
N VAL A 174 -134.93 91.00 -101.55
CA VAL A 174 -133.46 90.87 -101.42
C VAL A 174 -133.03 90.88 -99.95
N GLU A 175 -133.66 91.71 -99.09
CA GLU A 175 -133.40 91.71 -97.65
C GLU A 175 -133.85 90.39 -96.98
N THR A 176 -134.97 89.81 -97.41
CA THR A 176 -135.44 88.50 -96.93
C THR A 176 -134.56 87.35 -97.42
N GLU A 177 -134.14 87.36 -98.68
CA GLU A 177 -133.21 86.39 -99.26
C GLU A 177 -131.82 86.51 -98.59
N LYS A 178 -131.35 87.73 -98.28
CA LYS A 178 -130.13 87.97 -97.51
C LYS A 178 -130.25 87.40 -96.09
N LEU A 179 -131.28 87.77 -95.33
CA LEU A 179 -131.44 87.30 -93.95
C LEU A 179 -131.59 85.78 -93.84
N THR A 180 -132.26 85.13 -94.79
CA THR A 180 -132.34 83.66 -94.83
C THR A 180 -131.03 82.98 -95.23
N SER A 181 -130.21 83.62 -96.07
CA SER A 181 -128.85 83.17 -96.38
C SER A 181 -127.92 83.34 -95.17
N GLU A 182 -127.96 84.51 -94.52
CA GLU A 182 -127.15 84.89 -93.36
C GLU A 182 -127.45 84.00 -92.13
N ASN A 183 -128.71 83.59 -91.93
CA ASN A 183 -129.08 82.60 -90.91
C ASN A 183 -128.58 81.17 -91.24
N LYS A 184 -128.58 80.75 -92.51
CA LYS A 184 -127.99 79.45 -92.91
C LYS A 184 -126.48 79.45 -92.70
N GLU A 185 -125.81 80.48 -93.17
CA GLU A 185 -124.36 80.64 -93.03
C GLU A 185 -123.93 80.70 -91.55
N LEU A 186 -124.74 81.31 -90.69
CA LEU A 186 -124.52 81.28 -89.24
C LEU A 186 -124.74 79.89 -88.64
N ASN A 187 -125.77 79.14 -89.07
CA ASN A 187 -126.03 77.80 -88.56
C ASN A 187 -124.95 76.80 -88.98
N GLU A 188 -124.50 76.83 -90.24
CA GLU A 188 -123.37 76.02 -90.73
C GLU A 188 -122.08 76.35 -89.97
N LYS A 189 -121.79 77.64 -89.72
CA LYS A 189 -120.64 78.04 -88.90
C LYS A 189 -120.73 77.58 -87.45
N LEU A 190 -121.94 77.46 -86.89
CA LEU A 190 -122.18 76.99 -85.52
C LEU A 190 -122.01 75.47 -85.44
N GLU A 191 -122.47 74.72 -86.44
CA GLU A 191 -122.26 73.27 -86.56
C GLU A 191 -120.77 72.94 -86.74
N VAL A 192 -120.08 73.60 -87.67
CA VAL A 192 -118.62 73.48 -87.86
C VAL A 192 -117.84 73.89 -86.60
N ALA A 193 -118.27 74.93 -85.89
CA ALA A 193 -117.65 75.30 -84.61
C ALA A 193 -117.78 74.17 -83.58
N GLY A 194 -118.98 73.59 -83.41
CA GLY A 194 -119.23 72.47 -82.51
C GLY A 194 -118.45 71.20 -82.88
N GLU A 195 -118.32 70.90 -84.17
CA GLU A 195 -117.45 69.82 -84.64
C GLU A 195 -115.99 70.10 -84.24
N THR A 196 -115.45 71.29 -84.52
CA THR A 196 -114.06 71.62 -84.15
C THR A 196 -113.83 71.67 -82.64
N GLU A 197 -114.83 72.03 -81.83
CA GLU A 197 -114.76 71.99 -80.36
C GLU A 197 -114.71 70.54 -79.85
N SER A 198 -115.54 69.64 -80.41
CA SER A 198 -115.48 68.20 -80.13
C SER A 198 -114.10 67.62 -80.50
N ASP A 199 -113.61 67.96 -81.69
CA ASP A 199 -112.33 67.50 -82.23
C ASP A 199 -111.14 68.00 -81.40
N LEU A 200 -111.21 69.24 -80.88
CA LEU A 200 -110.21 69.81 -79.96
C LEU A 200 -110.26 69.17 -78.57
N ASN A 201 -111.46 68.93 -78.01
CA ASN A 201 -111.60 68.28 -76.71
C ASN A 201 -111.10 66.82 -76.74
N GLN A 202 -111.36 66.07 -77.82
CA GLN A 202 -110.80 64.72 -78.00
C GLN A 202 -109.26 64.76 -78.06
N LYS A 203 -108.68 65.66 -78.85
CA LYS A 203 -107.22 65.84 -78.93
C LYS A 203 -106.62 66.27 -77.60
N LEU A 204 -107.31 67.11 -76.83
CA LEU A 204 -106.88 67.51 -75.49
C LEU A 204 -106.85 66.32 -74.52
N GLU A 205 -107.86 65.45 -74.55
CA GLU A 205 -107.89 64.22 -73.76
C GLU A 205 -106.78 63.24 -74.14
N ASP A 206 -106.49 63.09 -75.44
CA ASP A 206 -105.44 62.17 -75.88
C ASP A 206 -104.04 62.71 -75.56
N VAL A 207 -103.79 64.02 -75.73
CA VAL A 207 -102.56 64.69 -75.27
C VAL A 207 -102.39 64.61 -73.75
N LYS A 208 -103.48 64.70 -72.95
CA LYS A 208 -103.41 64.48 -71.49
C LYS A 208 -102.89 63.08 -71.18
N LYS A 209 -103.43 62.04 -71.83
CA LYS A 209 -103.07 60.63 -71.62
C LYS A 209 -101.64 60.32 -72.07
N GLU A 210 -101.20 60.89 -73.19
CA GLU A 210 -99.78 60.82 -73.59
C GLU A 210 -98.88 61.46 -72.53
N ARG A 211 -99.25 62.63 -71.99
CA ARG A 211 -98.50 63.31 -70.93
C ARG A 211 -98.51 62.52 -69.61
N ASP A 212 -99.63 61.96 -69.16
CA ASP A 212 -99.69 61.04 -68.00
C ASP A 212 -98.78 59.82 -68.22
N GLY A 213 -98.81 59.22 -69.41
CA GLY A 213 -97.99 58.06 -69.78
C GLY A 213 -96.50 58.37 -69.80
N LEU A 214 -96.11 59.52 -70.35
CA LEU A 214 -94.74 60.02 -70.37
C LEU A 214 -94.24 60.36 -68.96
N GLU A 215 -95.06 60.98 -68.11
CA GLU A 215 -94.71 61.23 -66.70
C GLU A 215 -94.48 59.91 -65.93
N ALA A 216 -95.31 58.90 -66.15
CA ALA A 216 -95.13 57.57 -65.56
C ALA A 216 -93.86 56.85 -66.07
N GLU A 217 -93.57 56.93 -67.38
CA GLU A 217 -92.35 56.34 -67.96
C GLU A 217 -91.09 57.04 -67.46
N LEU A 218 -91.11 58.38 -67.35
CA LEU A 218 -90.00 59.19 -66.87
C LEU A 218 -89.76 58.94 -65.37
N ALA A 219 -90.82 58.79 -64.56
CA ALA A 219 -90.72 58.39 -63.15
C ALA A 219 -90.13 56.97 -62.99
N SER A 220 -90.50 56.00 -63.84
CA SER A 220 -89.87 54.67 -63.83
C SER A 220 -88.38 54.77 -64.14
N LYS A 221 -88.02 55.44 -65.24
CA LYS A 221 -86.61 55.61 -65.65
C LYS A 221 -85.78 56.36 -64.61
N ALA A 222 -86.35 57.33 -63.91
CA ALA A 222 -85.66 58.03 -62.81
C ALA A 222 -85.31 57.08 -61.67
N LYS A 223 -86.25 56.22 -61.26
CA LYS A 223 -86.05 55.20 -60.22
C LYS A 223 -85.05 54.11 -60.64
N ASP A 224 -85.12 53.67 -61.89
CA ASP A 224 -84.13 52.75 -62.46
C ASP A 224 -82.74 53.39 -62.43
N HIS A 225 -82.63 54.67 -62.78
CA HIS A 225 -81.35 55.39 -62.77
C HIS A 225 -80.79 55.58 -61.36
N GLU A 226 -81.64 55.91 -60.37
CA GLU A 226 -81.31 55.96 -58.95
C GLU A 226 -80.75 54.61 -58.46
N SER A 227 -81.43 53.50 -58.77
CA SER A 227 -80.95 52.16 -58.44
C SER A 227 -79.61 51.81 -59.11
N THR A 228 -79.39 52.21 -60.37
CA THR A 228 -78.08 52.03 -61.02
C THR A 228 -76.98 52.89 -60.39
N LEU A 229 -77.31 54.08 -59.86
CA LEU A 229 -76.36 54.96 -59.19
C LEU A 229 -75.92 54.40 -57.83
N GLU A 230 -76.85 53.81 -57.07
CA GLU A 230 -76.53 53.08 -55.83
C GLU A 230 -75.62 51.87 -56.11
N GLU A 231 -75.94 51.05 -57.12
CA GLU A 231 -75.12 49.90 -57.54
C GLU A 231 -73.71 50.34 -57.98
N VAL A 232 -73.59 51.40 -58.78
CA VAL A 232 -72.29 51.97 -59.20
C VAL A 232 -71.48 52.45 -58.00
N ASN A 233 -72.10 53.16 -57.04
CA ASN A 233 -71.41 53.59 -55.83
C ASN A 233 -70.96 52.41 -54.95
N ARG A 234 -71.77 51.35 -54.85
CA ARG A 234 -71.43 50.11 -54.13
C ARG A 234 -70.25 49.39 -54.78
N LEU A 235 -70.28 49.22 -56.10
CA LEU A 235 -69.21 48.57 -56.87
C LEU A 235 -67.92 49.40 -56.83
N GLN A 236 -68.00 50.73 -56.87
CA GLN A 236 -66.84 51.62 -56.71
C GLN A 236 -66.24 51.52 -55.31
N GLY A 237 -67.07 51.38 -54.27
CA GLY A 237 -66.61 51.10 -52.90
C GLY A 237 -65.84 49.77 -52.80
N GLN A 238 -66.44 48.68 -53.29
CA GLN A 238 -65.82 47.34 -53.31
C GLN A 238 -64.53 47.31 -54.15
N LYS A 239 -64.49 48.04 -55.26
CA LYS A 239 -63.27 48.22 -56.05
C LYS A 239 -62.16 48.88 -55.22
N ASN A 240 -62.45 50.01 -54.58
CA ASN A 240 -61.46 50.72 -53.76
C ASN A 240 -60.95 49.84 -52.59
N GLU A 241 -61.83 49.04 -51.99
CA GLU A 241 -61.49 48.13 -50.89
C GLU A 241 -60.59 46.98 -51.34
N THR A 242 -60.92 46.32 -52.46
CA THR A 242 -60.09 45.25 -53.04
C THR A 242 -58.75 45.76 -53.61
N GLU A 243 -58.70 46.98 -54.15
CA GLU A 243 -57.44 47.65 -54.51
C GLU A 243 -56.57 47.92 -53.26
N ALA A 244 -57.18 48.32 -52.13
CA ALA A 244 -56.48 48.53 -50.86
C ALA A 244 -56.08 47.23 -50.13
N GLU A 245 -56.74 46.10 -50.39
CA GLU A 245 -56.29 44.76 -49.97
C GLU A 245 -55.08 44.30 -50.79
N LEU A 246 -55.18 44.40 -52.12
CA LEU A 246 -54.11 44.03 -53.04
C LEU A 246 -52.81 44.81 -52.79
N GLU A 247 -52.90 46.10 -52.47
CA GLU A 247 -51.71 46.91 -52.17
C GLU A 247 -51.12 46.65 -50.78
N ARG A 248 -51.92 46.15 -49.81
CA ARG A 248 -51.40 45.62 -48.54
C ARG A 248 -50.64 44.32 -48.76
N GLU A 249 -51.23 43.36 -49.49
CA GLU A 249 -50.58 42.07 -49.79
C GLU A 249 -49.24 42.27 -50.53
N LYS A 250 -49.20 43.20 -51.49
CA LYS A 250 -47.95 43.58 -52.19
C LYS A 250 -46.87 44.15 -51.27
N GLN A 251 -47.23 44.84 -50.19
CA GLN A 251 -46.28 45.37 -49.20
C GLN A 251 -45.84 44.32 -48.18
N GLU A 252 -46.72 43.36 -47.84
CA GLU A 252 -46.39 42.23 -46.97
C GLU A 252 -45.49 41.20 -47.67
N LYS A 253 -45.68 40.97 -48.98
CA LYS A 253 -44.88 40.03 -49.78
C LYS A 253 -43.36 40.19 -49.66
N PRO A 254 -42.74 41.38 -49.81
CA PRO A 254 -41.30 41.56 -49.59
C PRO A 254 -40.88 41.40 -48.12
N ALA A 255 -41.76 41.72 -47.16
CA ALA A 255 -41.47 41.51 -45.75
C ALA A 255 -41.40 40.00 -45.42
N LEU A 256 -42.36 39.21 -45.92
CA LEU A 256 -42.34 37.75 -45.83
C LEU A 256 -41.15 37.13 -46.58
N LEU A 257 -40.80 37.64 -47.77
CA LEU A 257 -39.62 37.19 -48.52
C LEU A 257 -38.31 37.42 -47.74
N ASN A 258 -38.17 38.57 -47.09
CA ASN A 258 -37.01 38.87 -46.25
C ASN A 258 -36.96 37.93 -45.03
N GLN A 259 -38.09 37.72 -44.33
CA GLN A 259 -38.16 36.78 -43.20
C GLN A 259 -37.80 35.35 -43.61
N ILE A 260 -38.25 34.88 -44.78
CA ILE A 260 -37.87 33.56 -45.32
C ILE A 260 -36.36 33.48 -45.56
N ASN A 261 -35.76 34.54 -46.12
CA ASN A 261 -34.32 34.60 -46.39
C ASN A 261 -33.48 34.65 -45.10
N ASP A 262 -33.93 35.39 -44.08
CA ASP A 262 -33.31 35.45 -42.76
C ASP A 262 -33.38 34.08 -42.04
N VAL A 263 -34.53 33.40 -42.09
CA VAL A 263 -34.70 32.04 -41.57
C VAL A 263 -33.82 31.03 -42.32
N GLN A 264 -33.72 31.14 -43.65
CA GLN A 264 -32.84 30.29 -44.46
C GLN A 264 -31.36 30.50 -44.12
N LYS A 265 -30.94 31.75 -43.88
CA LYS A 265 -29.58 32.08 -43.42
C LYS A 265 -29.31 31.50 -42.02
N ALA A 266 -30.24 31.66 -41.08
CA ALA A 266 -30.11 31.10 -39.72
C ALA A 266 -30.03 29.56 -39.72
N LEU A 267 -30.78 28.89 -40.61
CA LEU A 267 -30.74 27.43 -40.77
C LEU A 267 -29.37 26.95 -41.27
N LEU A 268 -28.77 27.65 -42.25
CA LEU A 268 -27.42 27.34 -42.75
C LEU A 268 -26.34 27.58 -41.69
N GLU A 269 -26.47 28.62 -40.87
CA GLU A 269 -25.58 28.89 -39.74
C GLU A 269 -25.71 27.80 -38.65
N GLN A 270 -26.92 27.31 -38.38
CA GLN A 270 -27.18 26.19 -37.48
C GLN A 270 -26.61 24.86 -38.01
N GLU A 271 -26.74 24.58 -39.31
CA GLU A 271 -26.17 23.39 -39.95
C GLU A 271 -24.63 23.43 -39.92
N ALA A 272 -24.02 24.59 -40.17
CA ALA A 272 -22.57 24.77 -40.02
C ALA A 272 -22.10 24.49 -38.58
N ALA A 273 -22.78 25.05 -37.58
CA ALA A 273 -22.48 24.85 -36.16
C ALA A 273 -22.67 23.38 -35.71
N TYR A 274 -23.69 22.69 -36.23
CA TYR A 274 -23.88 21.26 -35.98
C TYR A 274 -22.75 20.42 -36.58
N ASN A 275 -22.29 20.75 -37.80
CA ASN A 275 -21.20 20.04 -38.46
C ASN A 275 -19.85 20.25 -37.73
N THR A 276 -19.55 21.45 -37.24
CA THR A 276 -18.35 21.67 -36.40
C THR A 276 -18.44 20.91 -35.07
N LEU A 277 -19.58 20.95 -34.38
CA LEU A 277 -19.78 20.20 -33.13
C LEU A 277 -19.67 18.68 -33.35
N SER A 278 -20.18 18.17 -34.49
CA SER A 278 -20.01 16.76 -34.89
C SER A 278 -18.55 16.38 -35.13
N GLN A 279 -17.74 17.30 -35.64
CA GLN A 279 -16.29 17.09 -35.82
C GLN A 279 -15.55 17.12 -34.47
N GLU A 280 -15.88 18.06 -33.59
CA GLU A 280 -15.34 18.14 -32.22
C GLU A 280 -15.66 16.88 -31.41
N HIS A 281 -16.91 16.38 -31.46
CA HIS A 281 -17.27 15.12 -30.81
C HIS A 281 -16.47 13.92 -31.32
N LYS A 282 -16.16 13.85 -32.62
CA LYS A 282 -15.30 12.79 -33.20
C LYS A 282 -13.85 12.91 -32.70
N GLN A 283 -13.32 14.12 -32.59
CA GLN A 283 -11.99 14.36 -32.02
C GLN A 283 -11.93 13.98 -30.53
N ILE A 284 -12.95 14.37 -29.75
CA ILE A 284 -13.08 14.02 -28.32
C ILE A 284 -13.15 12.51 -28.15
N ASN A 285 -13.89 11.78 -28.98
CA ASN A 285 -13.97 10.33 -28.92
C ASN A 285 -12.61 9.66 -29.23
N GLY A 286 -11.88 10.12 -30.26
CA GLY A 286 -10.54 9.63 -30.55
C GLY A 286 -9.55 9.87 -29.39
N LEU A 287 -9.58 11.07 -28.80
CA LEU A 287 -8.80 11.38 -27.60
C LEU A 287 -9.21 10.52 -26.38
N PHE A 288 -10.49 10.13 -26.28
CA PHE A 288 -10.96 9.24 -25.21
C PHE A 288 -10.41 7.81 -25.39
N GLU A 289 -10.45 7.27 -26.61
CA GLU A 289 -9.85 5.97 -26.96
C GLU A 289 -8.32 5.95 -26.70
N GLU A 290 -7.61 7.02 -27.04
CA GLU A 290 -6.18 7.20 -26.70
C GLU A 290 -5.95 7.21 -25.17
N ARG A 291 -6.83 7.85 -24.39
CA ARG A 291 -6.72 7.89 -22.93
C ARG A 291 -7.04 6.54 -22.30
N GLU A 292 -8.03 5.80 -22.80
CA GLU A 292 -8.23 4.40 -22.40
C GLU A 292 -6.99 3.55 -22.70
N ALA A 293 -6.38 3.71 -23.87
CA ALA A 293 -5.20 2.94 -24.26
C ALA A 293 -3.96 3.26 -23.40
N THR A 294 -3.79 4.50 -22.96
CA THR A 294 -2.71 4.87 -22.02
C THR A 294 -3.00 4.41 -20.58
N ILE A 295 -4.25 4.45 -20.12
CA ILE A 295 -4.66 3.91 -18.82
C ILE A 295 -4.44 2.39 -18.76
N LYS A 296 -4.80 1.66 -19.81
CA LYS A 296 -4.59 0.19 -19.89
C LYS A 296 -3.10 -0.15 -19.77
N LYS A 297 -2.23 0.48 -20.58
CA LYS A 297 -0.76 0.32 -20.48
C LYS A 297 -0.22 0.64 -19.08
N LEU A 298 -0.60 1.79 -18.51
CA LEU A 298 -0.14 2.19 -17.18
C LEU A 298 -0.62 1.22 -16.07
N THR A 299 -1.76 0.56 -16.27
CA THR A 299 -2.27 -0.49 -15.36
C THR A 299 -1.44 -1.77 -15.46
N ASP A 300 -1.06 -2.18 -16.68
CA ASP A 300 -0.17 -3.32 -16.91
C ASP A 300 1.26 -3.06 -16.40
N ASP A 301 1.77 -1.83 -16.58
CA ASP A 301 3.07 -1.38 -16.04
C ASP A 301 3.06 -1.38 -14.50
N TYR A 302 1.98 -0.88 -13.88
CA TYR A 302 1.80 -0.90 -12.43
C TYR A 302 1.71 -2.34 -11.87
N LYS A 303 1.03 -3.24 -12.60
CA LYS A 303 0.94 -4.66 -12.24
C LYS A 303 2.33 -5.33 -12.27
N GLN A 304 3.11 -5.11 -13.33
CA GLN A 304 4.49 -5.61 -13.43
C GLN A 304 5.40 -5.04 -12.33
N ALA A 305 5.30 -3.73 -12.04
CA ALA A 305 6.06 -3.09 -10.98
C ALA A 305 5.73 -3.66 -9.59
N ARG A 306 4.46 -4.00 -9.35
CA ARG A 306 4.04 -4.68 -8.12
C ARG A 306 4.59 -6.11 -8.04
N GLU A 307 4.50 -6.88 -9.12
CA GLU A 307 4.99 -8.27 -9.17
C GLU A 307 6.51 -8.34 -8.93
N MET A 308 7.29 -7.42 -9.51
CA MET A 308 8.72 -7.28 -9.19
C MET A 308 8.97 -6.94 -7.71
N LEU A 309 8.15 -6.08 -7.10
CA LEU A 309 8.30 -5.71 -5.69
C LEU A 309 8.00 -6.90 -4.76
N GLU A 310 6.97 -7.69 -5.04
CA GLU A 310 6.67 -8.96 -4.34
C GLU A 310 7.82 -9.98 -4.49
N GLU A 311 8.45 -10.06 -5.67
CA GLU A 311 9.65 -10.90 -5.90
C GLU A 311 10.87 -10.39 -5.10
N TYR A 312 11.11 -9.07 -5.05
CA TYR A 312 12.19 -8.48 -4.27
C TYR A 312 12.00 -8.68 -2.76
N MET A 313 10.78 -8.54 -2.22
CA MET A 313 10.49 -8.84 -0.82
C MET A 313 10.77 -10.32 -0.52
N SER A 314 10.30 -11.24 -1.37
CA SER A 314 10.52 -12.69 -1.21
C SER A 314 12.03 -13.03 -1.15
N LYS A 315 12.85 -12.41 -2.01
CA LYS A 315 14.32 -12.58 -2.00
C LYS A 315 15.00 -11.98 -0.77
N MET A 316 14.47 -10.88 -0.23
CA MET A 316 14.94 -10.32 1.05
C MET A 316 14.62 -11.25 2.22
N GLU A 317 13.40 -11.80 2.28
CA GLU A 317 13.01 -12.78 3.31
C GLU A 317 13.86 -14.06 3.21
N GLU A 318 14.11 -14.58 2.00
CA GLU A 318 15.00 -15.73 1.78
C GLU A 318 16.43 -15.49 2.25
N THR A 319 16.96 -14.29 2.02
CA THR A 319 18.34 -13.94 2.41
C THR A 319 18.45 -13.65 3.90
N GLU A 320 17.45 -13.03 4.53
CA GLU A 320 17.38 -12.91 5.99
C GLU A 320 17.26 -14.29 6.66
N ARG A 321 16.38 -15.16 6.17
CA ARG A 321 16.21 -16.54 6.67
C ARG A 321 17.53 -17.32 6.61
N ARG A 322 18.27 -17.18 5.50
CA ARG A 322 19.61 -17.77 5.31
C ARG A 322 20.65 -17.16 6.26
N MET A 323 20.62 -15.84 6.47
CA MET A 323 21.48 -15.17 7.45
C MET A 323 21.21 -15.66 8.87
N GLN A 324 19.95 -15.78 9.28
CA GLN A 324 19.55 -16.31 10.59
C GLN A 324 19.96 -17.78 10.77
N GLU A 325 19.91 -18.60 9.71
CA GLU A 325 20.48 -19.96 9.71
C GLU A 325 21.99 -19.91 9.94
N THR A 326 22.74 -19.16 9.12
CA THR A 326 24.20 -19.04 9.28
C THR A 326 24.61 -18.44 10.63
N GLY A 327 23.80 -17.56 11.24
CA GLY A 327 24.05 -17.01 12.57
C GLY A 327 23.92 -18.05 13.69
N LYS A 328 22.92 -18.95 13.61
CA LYS A 328 22.80 -20.10 14.51
C LYS A 328 23.96 -21.07 14.31
N ASP A 329 24.32 -21.30 13.05
CA ASP A 329 25.45 -22.14 12.66
C ASP A 329 26.78 -21.59 13.20
N VAL A 330 27.00 -20.27 13.18
CA VAL A 330 28.16 -19.61 13.79
C VAL A 330 28.13 -19.74 15.30
N ALA A 331 27.03 -19.37 15.96
CA ALA A 331 26.90 -19.47 17.42
C ALA A 331 27.12 -20.91 17.95
N SER A 332 26.69 -21.93 17.20
CA SER A 332 26.96 -23.33 17.55
C SER A 332 28.44 -23.71 17.45
N ARG A 333 29.19 -23.12 16.51
CA ARG A 333 30.64 -23.30 16.38
C ARG A 333 31.40 -22.49 17.41
N GLU A 334 30.95 -21.29 17.76
CA GLU A 334 31.51 -20.48 18.85
C GLU A 334 31.40 -21.21 20.19
N SER A 335 30.24 -21.82 20.50
CA SER A 335 30.09 -22.68 21.70
C SER A 335 31.08 -23.85 21.69
N ALA A 336 31.18 -24.57 20.57
CA ALA A 336 32.11 -25.71 20.45
C ALA A 336 33.60 -25.30 20.47
N ILE A 337 33.92 -24.05 20.11
CA ILE A 337 35.27 -23.49 20.26
C ILE A 337 35.56 -23.23 21.74
N VAL A 338 34.62 -22.66 22.51
CA VAL A 338 34.78 -22.46 23.96
C VAL A 338 34.96 -23.81 24.68
N ASP A 339 34.13 -24.81 24.37
CA ASP A 339 34.28 -26.17 24.91
C ASP A 339 35.69 -26.74 24.62
N LEU A 340 36.20 -26.53 23.41
CA LEU A 340 37.55 -26.97 23.02
C LEU A 340 38.65 -26.17 23.74
N GLU A 341 38.52 -24.85 23.87
CA GLU A 341 39.47 -23.99 24.60
C GLU A 341 39.57 -24.38 26.08
N GLU A 342 38.44 -24.71 26.75
CA GLU A 342 38.45 -25.26 28.10
C GLU A 342 39.18 -26.60 28.19
N THR A 343 38.98 -27.51 27.23
CA THR A 343 39.74 -28.79 27.22
C THR A 343 41.23 -28.60 26.94
N VAL A 344 41.62 -27.66 26.07
CA VAL A 344 43.02 -27.33 25.78
C VAL A 344 43.70 -26.74 27.00
N GLU A 345 43.06 -25.81 27.71
CA GLU A 345 43.62 -25.23 28.93
C GLU A 345 43.68 -26.26 30.06
N SER A 346 42.70 -27.16 30.18
CA SER A 346 42.75 -28.29 31.12
C SER A 346 43.93 -29.23 30.84
N LEU A 347 44.16 -29.60 29.57
CA LEU A 347 45.30 -30.44 29.17
C LEU A 347 46.64 -29.72 29.39
N ARG A 348 46.71 -28.41 29.14
CA ARG A 348 47.89 -27.57 29.38
C ARG A 348 48.26 -27.53 30.87
N ASN A 349 47.28 -27.38 31.76
CA ASN A 349 47.47 -27.42 33.21
C ASN A 349 47.94 -28.78 33.74
N GLU A 350 47.56 -29.89 33.08
CA GLU A 350 48.08 -31.24 33.41
C GLU A 350 49.50 -31.44 32.86
N VAL A 351 49.82 -30.96 31.66
CA VAL A 351 51.18 -31.00 31.10
C VAL A 351 52.16 -30.20 31.97
N GLU A 352 51.77 -29.04 32.49
CA GLU A 352 52.57 -28.25 33.43
C GLU A 352 52.83 -29.03 34.74
N ARG A 353 51.79 -29.61 35.35
CA ARG A 353 51.91 -30.50 36.52
C ARG A 353 52.84 -31.69 36.28
N LYS A 354 52.81 -32.29 35.09
CA LYS A 354 53.68 -33.40 34.71
C LYS A 354 55.12 -32.94 34.48
N GLY A 355 55.33 -31.71 34.01
CA GLY A 355 56.65 -31.07 33.99
C GLY A 355 57.26 -30.96 35.39
N ASP A 356 56.53 -30.39 36.35
CA ASP A 356 56.96 -30.27 37.75
C ASP A 356 57.24 -31.64 38.41
N GLU A 357 56.40 -32.64 38.15
CA GLU A 357 56.60 -34.00 38.65
C GLU A 357 57.88 -34.64 38.09
N ILE A 358 58.14 -34.45 36.78
CA ILE A 358 59.37 -34.92 36.12
C ILE A 358 60.61 -34.21 36.68
N GLU A 359 60.59 -32.88 36.81
CA GLU A 359 61.72 -32.11 37.38
C GLU A 359 62.03 -32.57 38.81
N SER A 360 60.98 -32.73 39.63
CA SER A 360 61.13 -33.25 41.00
C SER A 360 61.64 -34.71 41.04
N LEU A 361 61.43 -35.52 40.00
CA LEU A 361 62.01 -36.86 39.88
C LEU A 361 63.46 -36.81 39.38
N MET A 362 63.80 -35.91 38.45
CA MET A 362 65.17 -35.69 37.97
C MET A 362 66.09 -35.20 39.09
N GLU A 363 65.64 -34.27 39.94
CA GLU A 363 66.39 -33.82 41.12
C GLU A 363 66.67 -35.00 42.08
N LYS A 364 65.64 -35.82 42.37
CA LYS A 364 65.77 -37.02 43.20
C LYS A 364 66.74 -38.04 42.61
N MET A 365 66.70 -38.27 41.30
CA MET A 365 67.65 -39.14 40.60
C MET A 365 69.07 -38.60 40.69
N SER A 366 69.30 -37.32 40.39
CA SER A 366 70.61 -36.66 40.50
C SER A 366 71.19 -36.77 41.92
N ASN A 367 70.37 -36.52 42.94
CA ASN A 367 70.72 -36.69 44.35
C ASN A 367 71.10 -38.14 44.70
N ILE A 368 70.37 -39.14 44.16
CA ILE A 368 70.70 -40.56 44.30
C ILE A 368 72.01 -40.91 43.58
N GLU A 369 72.26 -40.40 42.37
CA GLU A 369 73.54 -40.62 41.67
C GLU A 369 74.72 -40.03 42.44
N VAL A 370 74.60 -38.82 42.99
CA VAL A 370 75.64 -38.18 43.81
C VAL A 370 75.93 -39.02 45.05
N LYS A 371 74.89 -39.53 45.73
CA LYS A 371 75.03 -40.47 46.85
C LYS A 371 75.72 -41.77 46.44
N LEU A 372 75.37 -42.33 45.27
CA LEU A 372 75.98 -43.55 44.75
C LEU A 372 77.46 -43.34 44.38
N ARG A 373 77.81 -42.23 43.71
CA ARG A 373 79.20 -41.85 43.43
C ARG A 373 80.02 -41.71 44.72
N LEU A 374 79.47 -41.03 45.73
CA LEU A 374 80.11 -40.88 47.04
C LEU A 374 80.25 -42.23 47.78
N SER A 375 79.24 -43.10 47.70
CA SER A 375 79.28 -44.43 48.32
C SER A 375 80.34 -45.33 47.67
N ASN A 376 80.41 -45.34 46.32
CA ASN A 376 81.40 -46.10 45.58
C ASN A 376 82.84 -45.57 45.80
N GLN A 377 82.99 -44.26 46.04
CA GLN A 377 84.26 -43.67 46.45
C GLN A 377 84.66 -44.11 47.88
N LYS A 378 83.71 -44.09 48.84
CA LYS A 378 83.95 -44.59 50.20
C LYS A 378 84.32 -46.07 50.21
N LEU A 379 83.60 -46.91 49.45
CA LEU A 379 83.88 -48.34 49.32
C LEU A 379 85.32 -48.59 48.85
N ARG A 380 85.74 -47.92 47.78
CA ARG A 380 87.11 -48.02 47.24
C ARG A 380 88.19 -47.63 48.26
N VAL A 381 87.93 -46.61 49.07
CA VAL A 381 88.84 -46.21 50.17
C VAL A 381 88.88 -47.28 51.27
N THR A 382 87.75 -47.87 51.65
CA THR A 382 87.74 -48.98 52.62
C THR A 382 88.39 -50.25 52.09
N GLU A 383 88.22 -50.58 50.82
CA GLU A 383 88.90 -51.70 50.14
C GLU A 383 90.43 -51.48 50.14
N GLN A 384 90.89 -50.28 49.76
CA GLN A 384 92.31 -49.93 49.82
C GLN A 384 92.88 -50.09 51.24
N VAL A 385 92.25 -49.49 52.25
CA VAL A 385 92.70 -49.58 53.66
C VAL A 385 92.71 -51.01 54.17
N LEU A 386 91.77 -51.87 53.75
CA LEU A 386 91.79 -53.30 54.07
C LEU A 386 92.99 -54.01 53.42
N THR A 387 93.27 -53.78 52.12
CA THR A 387 94.45 -54.38 51.46
C THR A 387 95.78 -53.92 52.08
N GLU A 388 95.87 -52.67 52.51
CA GLU A 388 97.03 -52.14 53.24
C GLU A 388 97.21 -52.83 54.61
N LYS A 389 96.11 -53.05 55.35
CA LYS A 389 96.11 -53.74 56.65
C LYS A 389 96.40 -55.23 56.55
N GLU A 390 95.88 -55.93 55.55
CA GLU A 390 96.31 -57.30 55.25
C GLU A 390 97.80 -57.37 54.92
N GLY A 391 98.31 -56.39 54.16
CA GLY A 391 99.73 -56.26 53.87
C GLY A 391 100.58 -56.00 55.10
N GLU A 392 100.06 -55.33 56.14
CA GLU A 392 100.72 -55.18 57.45
C GLU A 392 100.71 -56.48 58.25
N LEU A 393 99.57 -57.18 58.34
CA LEU A 393 99.46 -58.45 59.06
C LEU A 393 100.42 -59.50 58.52
N LYS A 394 100.47 -59.68 57.19
CA LYS A 394 101.41 -60.62 56.52
C LYS A 394 102.89 -60.28 56.82
N ARG A 395 103.22 -58.99 57.03
CA ARG A 395 104.56 -58.52 57.45
C ARG A 395 104.85 -58.74 58.94
N ILE A 396 103.84 -58.92 59.78
CA ILE A 396 103.98 -59.26 61.21
C ILE A 396 104.09 -60.78 61.37
N GLU A 397 103.23 -61.54 60.70
CA GLU A 397 103.27 -63.01 60.65
C GLU A 397 104.64 -63.54 60.20
N ALA A 398 105.19 -62.97 59.11
CA ALA A 398 106.52 -63.32 58.63
C ALA A 398 107.63 -63.12 59.69
N LYS A 399 107.55 -62.03 60.49
CA LYS A 399 108.51 -61.76 61.56
C LYS A 399 108.36 -62.71 62.74
N HIS A 400 107.13 -63.06 63.13
CA HIS A 400 106.89 -64.03 64.19
C HIS A 400 107.39 -65.44 63.80
N LEU A 401 107.26 -65.82 62.51
CA LEU A 401 107.83 -67.08 62.00
C LEU A 401 109.37 -67.07 61.99
N GLU A 402 109.99 -65.93 61.62
CA GLU A 402 111.44 -65.74 61.68
C GLU A 402 111.97 -65.79 63.14
N GLU A 403 111.27 -65.14 64.07
CA GLU A 403 111.59 -65.18 65.51
C GLU A 403 111.40 -66.57 66.11
N GLN A 404 110.34 -67.30 65.72
CA GLN A 404 110.13 -68.70 66.13
C GLN A 404 111.26 -69.61 65.63
N ALA A 405 111.67 -69.50 64.36
CA ALA A 405 112.78 -70.29 63.82
C ALA A 405 114.10 -70.04 64.58
N LEU A 406 114.40 -68.78 64.90
CA LEU A 406 115.55 -68.38 65.72
C LEU A 406 115.46 -68.86 67.19
N LEU A 407 114.25 -69.13 67.70
CA LEU A 407 114.05 -69.70 69.04
C LEU A 407 114.23 -71.22 69.02
N GLU A 408 113.70 -71.90 68.00
CA GLU A 408 113.86 -73.35 67.81
C GLU A 408 115.35 -73.72 67.58
N GLU A 409 116.11 -72.91 66.85
CA GLU A 409 117.57 -73.05 66.70
C GLU A 409 118.30 -72.97 68.06
N LYS A 410 117.93 -72.01 68.92
CA LYS A 410 118.52 -71.85 70.27
C LYS A 410 118.18 -73.04 71.18
N ILE A 411 116.98 -73.61 71.05
CA ILE A 411 116.58 -74.82 71.78
C ILE A 411 117.36 -76.05 71.27
N ALA A 412 117.52 -76.20 69.96
CA ALA A 412 118.30 -77.30 69.37
C ALA A 412 119.78 -77.25 69.79
N THR A 413 120.42 -76.08 69.71
CA THR A 413 121.83 -75.89 70.11
C THR A 413 122.08 -76.06 71.60
N THR A 414 121.16 -75.61 72.47
CA THR A 414 121.27 -75.84 73.93
C THR A 414 121.03 -77.32 74.30
N HIS A 415 120.08 -78.00 73.66
CA HIS A 415 119.91 -79.45 73.87
C HIS A 415 121.14 -80.27 73.44
N GLU A 416 121.84 -79.89 72.36
CA GLU A 416 123.06 -80.58 71.92
C GLU A 416 124.24 -80.36 72.88
N THR A 417 124.40 -79.16 73.45
CA THR A 417 125.45 -78.92 74.47
C THR A 417 125.17 -79.69 75.77
N TYR A 418 123.92 -79.77 76.24
CA TYR A 418 123.57 -80.64 77.36
C TYR A 418 123.81 -82.13 77.06
N ARG A 419 123.47 -82.60 75.85
CA ARG A 419 123.74 -83.98 75.40
C ARG A 419 125.23 -84.30 75.42
N GLY A 420 126.07 -83.39 74.94
CA GLY A 420 127.53 -83.51 74.99
C GLY A 420 128.06 -83.63 76.43
N LEU A 421 127.58 -82.77 77.33
CA LEU A 421 127.98 -82.77 78.74
C LEU A 421 127.65 -84.10 79.45
N ILE A 422 126.46 -84.66 79.18
CA ILE A 422 126.03 -85.95 79.73
C ILE A 422 126.94 -87.10 79.24
N LYS A 423 127.33 -87.08 77.96
CA LYS A 423 128.23 -88.07 77.36
C LYS A 423 129.63 -88.04 78.02
N GLU A 424 130.19 -86.84 78.21
CA GLU A 424 131.48 -86.65 78.89
C GLU A 424 131.45 -87.12 80.37
N ILE A 425 130.31 -86.92 81.06
CA ILE A 425 130.10 -87.44 82.41
C ILE A 425 130.13 -88.98 82.42
N SER A 426 129.44 -89.64 81.47
CA SER A 426 129.42 -91.11 81.36
C SER A 426 130.82 -91.66 81.10
N GLU A 427 131.50 -91.15 80.08
CA GLU A 427 132.84 -91.60 79.68
C GLU A 427 133.86 -91.47 80.82
N ARG A 428 133.73 -90.46 81.68
CA ARG A 428 134.55 -90.30 82.89
C ARG A 428 134.26 -91.36 83.96
N VAL A 429 133.01 -91.78 84.16
CA VAL A 429 132.66 -92.84 85.11
C VAL A 429 133.25 -94.17 84.65
N ASP A 430 133.00 -94.56 83.40
CA ASP A 430 133.42 -95.84 82.84
C ASP A 430 134.95 -95.95 82.75
N SER A 431 135.61 -94.94 82.17
CA SER A 431 137.07 -94.94 81.96
C SER A 431 137.89 -94.88 83.25
N THR A 432 137.43 -94.13 84.26
CA THR A 432 138.27 -93.72 85.39
C THR A 432 137.85 -94.34 86.71
N ILE A 433 136.55 -94.58 86.94
CA ILE A 433 136.06 -95.17 88.20
C ILE A 433 136.00 -96.69 88.08
N LEU A 434 135.33 -97.22 87.05
CA LEU A 434 135.10 -98.66 86.91
C LEU A 434 136.42 -99.44 86.76
N ASN A 435 137.28 -98.99 85.84
CA ASN A 435 138.62 -99.58 85.63
C ASN A 435 139.48 -99.58 86.91
N ARG A 436 139.41 -98.53 87.75
CA ARG A 436 140.16 -98.49 89.03
C ARG A 436 139.67 -99.53 90.02
N PHE A 437 138.36 -99.77 90.09
CA PHE A 437 137.80 -100.83 90.94
C PHE A 437 138.18 -102.24 90.44
N GLN A 438 138.22 -102.45 89.12
CA GLN A 438 138.67 -103.72 88.54
C GLN A 438 140.16 -103.97 88.86
N SER A 439 141.06 -103.02 88.58
CA SER A 439 142.50 -103.17 88.91
C SER A 439 142.81 -103.22 90.42
N LEU A 440 141.90 -102.80 91.30
CA LEU A 440 142.00 -103.05 92.75
C LEU A 440 141.56 -104.47 93.12
N SER A 441 140.50 -104.97 92.47
CA SER A 441 139.97 -106.32 92.69
C SER A 441 140.98 -107.39 92.27
N GLU A 442 141.60 -107.24 91.09
CA GLU A 442 142.66 -108.14 90.59
C GLU A 442 143.83 -108.25 91.57
N LYS A 443 144.32 -107.11 92.09
CA LYS A 443 145.43 -107.07 93.06
C LYS A 443 145.08 -107.71 94.39
N LEU A 444 143.83 -107.61 94.83
CA LEU A 444 143.36 -108.26 96.06
C LEU A 444 143.29 -109.79 95.87
N GLU A 445 142.80 -110.24 94.72
CA GLU A 445 142.72 -111.66 94.37
C GLU A 445 144.12 -112.30 94.18
N GLU A 446 145.05 -111.56 93.56
CA GLU A 446 146.47 -111.96 93.45
C GLU A 446 147.14 -112.07 94.83
N LYS A 447 146.87 -111.10 95.73
CA LYS A 447 147.34 -111.18 97.12
C LYS A 447 146.76 -112.39 97.85
N HIS A 448 145.47 -112.68 97.69
CA HIS A 448 144.82 -113.84 98.29
C HIS A 448 145.52 -115.15 97.88
N LYS A 449 145.73 -115.37 96.57
CA LYS A 449 146.47 -116.52 96.01
C LYS A 449 147.90 -116.62 96.56
N SER A 450 148.57 -115.48 96.79
CA SER A 450 149.92 -115.47 97.38
C SER A 450 149.94 -115.94 98.85
N TYR A 451 148.97 -115.52 99.67
CA TYR A 451 148.86 -115.95 101.07
C TYR A 451 148.47 -117.43 101.18
N GLU A 452 147.53 -117.89 100.36
CA GLU A 452 147.12 -119.30 100.30
C GLU A 452 148.32 -120.23 100.05
N LYS A 453 149.15 -119.89 99.05
CA LYS A 453 150.37 -120.64 98.75
C LYS A 453 151.34 -120.69 99.94
N THR A 454 151.57 -119.56 100.62
CA THR A 454 152.44 -119.50 101.80
C THR A 454 151.91 -120.37 102.95
N VAL A 455 150.59 -120.39 103.18
CA VAL A 455 149.97 -121.24 104.20
C VAL A 455 150.13 -122.73 103.89
N VAL A 456 149.98 -123.13 102.62
CA VAL A 456 150.20 -124.52 102.17
C VAL A 456 151.66 -124.94 102.36
N GLU A 457 152.63 -124.10 102.01
CA GLU A 457 154.07 -124.37 102.19
C GLU A 457 154.45 -124.48 103.68
N ALA A 458 153.98 -123.56 104.52
CA ALA A 458 154.20 -123.63 105.98
C ALA A 458 153.61 -124.90 106.61
N THR A 459 152.40 -125.29 106.19
CA THR A 459 151.74 -126.53 106.65
C THR A 459 152.55 -127.77 106.26
N LYS A 460 153.13 -127.79 105.06
CA LYS A 460 153.98 -128.88 104.55
C LYS A 460 155.29 -129.01 105.34
N MET A 461 155.93 -127.90 105.71
CA MET A 461 157.09 -127.91 106.60
C MET A 461 156.74 -128.47 107.99
N LEU A 462 155.62 -128.03 108.58
CA LEU A 462 155.19 -128.43 109.92
C LEU A 462 154.87 -129.94 110.01
N LEU A 463 154.23 -130.51 108.99
CA LEU A 463 154.05 -131.97 108.87
C LEU A 463 155.38 -132.73 108.79
N THR A 464 156.38 -132.18 108.11
CA THR A 464 157.70 -132.80 107.97
C THR A 464 158.46 -132.78 109.29
N ALA A 465 158.48 -131.64 109.99
CA ALA A 465 159.06 -131.52 111.33
C ALA A 465 158.39 -132.46 112.34
N LYS A 466 157.06 -132.60 112.29
CA LYS A 466 156.30 -133.54 113.13
C LYS A 466 156.73 -135.00 112.93
N LYS A 467 157.19 -135.39 111.74
CA LYS A 467 157.71 -136.74 111.46
C LYS A 467 159.03 -137.00 112.17
N CYS A 468 160.01 -136.11 112.01
CA CYS A 468 161.33 -136.24 112.66
C CYS A 468 161.21 -136.32 114.20
N VAL A 469 160.31 -135.54 114.81
CA VAL A 469 160.08 -135.56 116.27
C VAL A 469 159.52 -136.90 116.77
N VAL A 470 158.79 -137.66 115.94
CA VAL A 470 158.31 -139.02 116.27
C VAL A 470 159.43 -140.05 116.15
N GLU A 471 160.30 -139.91 115.15
CA GLU A 471 161.44 -140.80 114.92
C GLU A 471 162.49 -140.66 116.04
N MET A 472 162.91 -139.43 116.35
CA MET A 472 163.79 -139.13 117.50
C MET A 472 163.27 -139.65 118.85
N LYS A 473 161.94 -139.76 119.01
CA LYS A 473 161.34 -140.22 120.26
C LYS A 473 161.53 -141.72 120.47
N LYS A 474 161.51 -142.52 119.39
CA LYS A 474 161.77 -143.96 119.45
C LYS A 474 163.22 -144.25 119.83
N GLU A 475 164.17 -143.62 119.14
CA GLU A 475 165.61 -143.75 119.42
C GLU A 475 165.92 -143.39 120.88
N LYS A 476 165.31 -142.32 121.40
CA LYS A 476 165.49 -141.92 122.80
C LYS A 476 164.96 -142.96 123.80
N ASP A 477 163.80 -143.56 123.53
CA ASP A 477 163.18 -144.56 124.40
C ASP A 477 163.91 -145.93 124.35
N GLU A 478 164.70 -146.18 123.29
CA GLU A 478 165.61 -147.33 123.17
C GLU A 478 166.93 -147.07 123.94
N MET A 479 167.61 -145.95 123.67
CA MET A 479 168.82 -145.51 124.38
C MET A 479 168.63 -145.41 125.90
N ALA A 480 167.42 -145.05 126.36
CA ALA A 480 167.09 -144.99 127.78
C ALA A 480 167.13 -146.36 128.47
N LYS A 481 166.72 -147.43 127.78
CA LYS A 481 166.71 -148.80 128.33
C LYS A 481 168.12 -149.38 128.43
N GLU A 482 168.95 -149.16 127.41
CA GLU A 482 170.36 -149.59 127.44
C GLU A 482 171.13 -148.92 128.59
N LYS A 483 170.89 -147.62 128.85
CA LYS A 483 171.49 -146.93 129.99
C LYS A 483 171.12 -147.59 131.32
N GLU A 484 169.85 -147.94 131.53
CA GLU A 484 169.37 -148.53 132.79
C GLU A 484 170.01 -149.90 133.10
N GLU A 485 170.33 -150.70 132.06
CA GLU A 485 171.08 -151.95 132.25
C GLU A 485 172.54 -151.74 132.63
N VAL A 486 173.21 -150.75 132.02
CA VAL A 486 174.63 -150.46 132.30
C VAL A 486 174.80 -149.89 133.72
N GLU A 487 173.88 -149.02 134.14
CA GLU A 487 173.89 -148.38 135.46
C GLU A 487 173.78 -149.44 136.59
N LYS A 488 172.87 -150.41 136.44
CA LYS A 488 172.72 -151.54 137.39
C LYS A 488 173.93 -152.48 137.44
N LYS A 489 174.67 -152.64 136.34
CA LYS A 489 175.91 -153.45 136.31
C LYS A 489 177.03 -152.75 137.09
N LEU A 490 177.18 -151.43 136.94
CA LEU A 490 178.20 -150.64 137.64
C LEU A 490 177.96 -150.56 139.15
N GLU A 491 176.72 -150.30 139.61
CA GLU A 491 176.41 -150.30 141.06
C GLU A 491 176.77 -151.63 141.74
N GLY A 492 176.57 -152.75 141.04
CA GLY A 492 176.91 -154.08 141.53
C GLY A 492 178.41 -154.27 141.77
N GLN A 493 179.25 -153.76 140.87
CA GLN A 493 180.71 -153.91 140.96
C GLN A 493 181.33 -153.03 142.06
N VAL A 494 180.85 -151.78 142.21
CA VAL A 494 181.36 -150.86 143.26
C VAL A 494 181.16 -151.45 144.67
N ARG A 495 180.01 -152.08 144.92
CA ARG A 495 179.69 -152.73 146.21
C ARG A 495 180.53 -153.97 146.52
N GLU A 496 181.26 -154.54 145.56
CA GLU A 496 182.22 -155.62 145.83
C GLU A 496 183.60 -155.05 146.20
N GLU A 497 184.13 -154.09 145.41
CA GLU A 497 185.44 -153.48 145.71
C GLU A 497 185.49 -152.82 147.09
N GLU A 498 184.42 -152.12 147.50
CA GLU A 498 184.37 -151.48 148.82
C GLU A 498 184.56 -152.47 149.98
N LYS A 499 183.96 -153.68 149.88
CA LYS A 499 184.05 -154.73 150.91
C LYS A 499 185.45 -155.33 151.05
N GLU A 500 186.21 -155.43 149.97
CA GLU A 500 187.61 -155.89 150.04
C GLU A 500 188.50 -154.82 150.66
N LYS A 501 188.28 -153.55 150.27
CA LYS A 501 189.05 -152.39 150.70
C LYS A 501 188.92 -152.08 152.20
N GLU A 502 187.78 -152.40 152.79
CA GLU A 502 187.53 -152.27 154.24
C GLU A 502 188.31 -153.33 155.05
N LYS A 503 188.19 -154.62 154.67
CA LYS A 503 188.90 -155.74 155.32
C LYS A 503 190.42 -155.57 155.31
N LEU A 504 190.96 -154.94 154.26
CA LEU A 504 192.38 -154.64 154.14
C LEU A 504 192.88 -153.58 155.13
N LYS A 505 192.00 -152.73 155.68
CA LYS A 505 192.35 -151.68 156.66
C LYS A 505 192.43 -152.22 158.08
N GLU A 506 191.45 -153.03 158.51
CA GLU A 506 191.40 -153.56 159.89
C GLU A 506 192.63 -154.40 160.21
N THR A 507 193.01 -155.29 159.29
CA THR A 507 194.19 -156.16 159.39
C THR A 507 195.51 -155.37 159.50
N LEU A 508 195.59 -154.20 158.85
CA LEU A 508 196.74 -153.29 158.92
C LEU A 508 196.85 -152.53 160.25
N LEU A 509 195.72 -152.25 160.91
CA LEU A 509 195.70 -151.50 162.17
C LEU A 509 196.17 -152.35 163.36
N GLY A 510 195.70 -153.60 163.49
CA GLY A 510 196.07 -154.48 164.61
C GLY A 510 197.59 -154.75 164.69
N LEU A 511 198.20 -155.11 163.57
CA LEU A 511 199.66 -155.34 163.45
C LEU A 511 200.49 -154.06 163.75
N GLY A 512 199.88 -152.88 163.68
CA GLY A 512 200.48 -151.60 164.04
C GLY A 512 200.60 -151.38 165.55
N GLU A 513 199.81 -152.07 166.37
CA GLU A 513 199.77 -151.90 167.83
C GLU A 513 200.66 -152.92 168.55
N GLU A 514 200.68 -154.17 168.09
CA GLU A 514 201.57 -155.23 168.61
C GLU A 514 203.04 -154.80 168.58
N LYS A 515 203.47 -154.16 167.48
CA LYS A 515 204.81 -153.57 167.35
C LYS A 515 205.12 -152.47 168.36
N ARG A 516 204.13 -151.72 168.85
CA ARG A 516 204.32 -150.67 169.86
C ARG A 516 204.53 -151.26 171.25
N GLU A 517 203.83 -152.35 171.58
CA GLU A 517 203.94 -152.95 172.92
C GLU A 517 205.24 -153.74 173.10
N ALA A 518 205.71 -154.45 172.07
CA ALA A 518 206.99 -155.14 172.09
C ALA A 518 208.18 -154.22 172.45
N ILE A 519 208.11 -152.94 172.07
CA ILE A 519 209.14 -151.94 172.37
C ILE A 519 209.08 -151.51 173.85
N ARG A 520 207.88 -151.31 174.42
CA ARG A 520 207.71 -150.83 175.81
C ARG A 520 208.24 -151.82 176.84
N GLN A 521 207.95 -153.10 176.67
CA GLN A 521 208.40 -154.16 177.58
C GLN A 521 209.93 -154.30 177.64
N LEU A 522 210.62 -154.08 176.50
CA LEU A 522 212.07 -154.21 176.40
C LEU A 522 212.83 -153.09 177.12
N CYS A 523 212.35 -151.85 177.10
CA CYS A 523 213.03 -150.73 177.76
C CYS A 523 213.13 -150.90 179.28
N ILE A 524 212.04 -151.33 179.93
CA ILE A 524 211.96 -151.48 181.40
C ILE A 524 212.98 -152.51 181.93
N TRP A 525 213.26 -153.56 181.16
CA TRP A 525 214.17 -154.63 181.58
C TRP A 525 215.65 -154.21 181.56
N ILE A 526 216.01 -153.24 180.71
CA ILE A 526 217.37 -152.72 180.57
C ILE A 526 217.76 -151.85 181.77
N GLU A 527 216.84 -151.06 182.30
CA GLU A 527 217.09 -150.15 183.43
C GLU A 527 217.37 -150.92 184.73
N HIS A 528 216.54 -151.92 185.06
CA HIS A 528 216.75 -152.80 186.22
C HIS A 528 218.11 -153.53 186.22
N HIS A 529 218.70 -153.76 185.04
CA HIS A 529 220.01 -154.38 184.91
C HIS A 529 221.19 -153.44 185.19
N ARG A 530 220.98 -152.12 185.21
CA ARG A 530 222.01 -151.11 185.40
C ARG A 530 222.34 -150.89 186.88
N ASP A 531 221.33 -150.47 187.65
CA ASP A 531 221.45 -150.09 189.05
C ASP A 531 222.08 -151.19 189.93
N ARG A 532 221.81 -152.46 189.60
CA ARG A 532 222.29 -153.61 190.36
C ARG A 532 223.77 -153.94 190.10
N CYS A 533 224.36 -153.44 189.01
CA CYS A 533 225.79 -153.55 188.76
C CYS A 533 226.58 -152.52 189.58
N GLU A 534 226.14 -151.25 189.54
CA GLU A 534 226.82 -150.13 190.21
C GLU A 534 226.90 -150.32 191.74
N TYR A 535 225.85 -150.86 192.37
CA TYR A 535 225.84 -151.14 193.81
C TYR A 535 226.91 -152.15 194.26
N LEU A 536 227.26 -153.13 193.43
CA LEU A 536 228.19 -154.21 193.81
C LEU A 536 229.67 -153.81 193.63
N GLU A 537 229.99 -152.89 192.71
CA GLU A 537 231.34 -152.33 192.59
C GLU A 537 231.70 -151.44 193.81
N GLU A 538 230.72 -150.74 194.39
CA GLU A 538 230.98 -149.88 195.55
C GLU A 538 231.38 -150.70 196.81
N VAL A 539 230.83 -151.90 196.96
CA VAL A 539 231.14 -152.82 198.06
C VAL A 539 232.58 -153.36 197.95
N LEU A 540 233.07 -153.63 196.74
CA LEU A 540 234.46 -154.05 196.51
C LEU A 540 235.45 -152.97 196.97
N SER A 541 235.21 -151.71 196.58
CA SER A 541 236.09 -150.58 196.87
C SER A 541 236.32 -150.37 198.37
N LYS A 542 235.28 -150.52 199.20
CA LYS A 542 235.34 -150.25 200.64
C LYS A 542 236.11 -151.31 201.44
N MET A 543 236.19 -152.56 200.96
CA MET A 543 236.86 -153.64 201.70
C MET A 543 238.39 -153.68 201.49
N VAL A 544 238.92 -153.13 200.39
CA VAL A 544 240.36 -153.14 200.09
C VAL A 544 241.18 -152.32 201.10
N VAL A 545 240.68 -151.14 201.49
CA VAL A 545 241.41 -150.18 202.34
C VAL A 545 241.67 -150.72 203.76
N ALA A 546 240.74 -151.49 204.31
CA ALA A 546 240.74 -151.88 205.72
C ALA A 546 241.93 -152.76 206.14
N ARG A 547 242.53 -153.53 205.22
CA ARG A 547 243.65 -154.45 205.55
C ARG A 547 245.04 -153.79 205.53
N GLY A 548 245.15 -152.50 205.20
CA GLY A 548 246.42 -151.76 205.35
C GLY A 548 246.82 -151.50 206.81
N GLN A 549 245.85 -151.23 207.70
CA GLN A 549 246.12 -150.75 209.06
C GLN A 549 246.12 -151.85 210.15
N ARG A 550 246.94 -152.89 209.98
CA ARG A 550 247.55 -153.71 211.05
C ARG A 550 248.43 -154.79 210.38
N ARG A 551 249.75 -154.82 210.55
CA ARG A 551 250.66 -154.00 211.39
C ARG A 551 252.03 -153.90 210.70
N SER A 552 252.59 -152.69 210.66
CA SER A 552 254.05 -152.55 210.80
C SER A 552 254.41 -152.83 212.27
N GLN A 553 255.64 -153.27 212.53
CA GLN A 553 256.06 -154.10 213.66
C GLN A 553 255.41 -155.51 213.59
N ARG A 554 256.17 -156.61 213.53
CA ARG A 554 257.49 -156.83 214.15
C ARG A 554 258.54 -157.40 213.17
N ALA A 555 259.02 -156.56 212.27
CA ALA A 555 260.32 -156.62 211.60
C ALA A 555 260.70 -155.18 211.23
#